data_AF-A0A3N2BE42-F1
#
_entry.id   AF-A0A3N2BE42-F1
#
_cell.length_a   1.000
_cell.length_b   1.000
_cell.length_c   1.000
_cell.angle_alpha   90.00
_cell.angle_beta   90.00
_cell.angle_gamma   90.00
#
_symmetry.space_group_name_H-M   'P 1'
#
loop_
_entity.id
_entity.type
_entity.pdbx_description
1 polymer ?
#
loop_
_entity_poly.entity_id
_entity_poly.type
_entity_poly.pdbx_seq_one_letter_code
_entity_poly.pdbx_strand_id
1 'polypeptide(L)'
;MPAPKTNDRYIIAARLLGYLNEPEKAVALLTKALENDPENIRLLRFRGHRRITTRDFDGAISDLQAAAALLPGSEDEYELYQKDVQPDAIKLVVGDDDVNDHHPTISSLAGTPEAEKYMTTLHTAVWYHLAVALYVSGRLTEAVEAFSNAYRTAHHYEGKVASLDWKYMALRRLGRTEEAEQVLPEFVTLVEEYDPQGVGYHDRMELYTGKITPEQLAATISDNTLLIATVGYGLGNWYLYNGDVEKAKETFQGVLDTGASGAFAYIAVESERAGLGELANSPLHNN
;
A
#
# COMPACT_ATOMS: atom_id res chain seq x y z
N MET A 1 24.61 -20.49 5.35
CA MET A 1 24.55 -19.02 5.48
C MET A 1 24.43 -18.65 6.96
N PRO A 2 24.75 -17.43 7.43
CA PRO A 2 24.55 -17.08 8.84
C PRO A 2 23.06 -17.15 9.21
N ALA A 3 22.74 -17.53 10.45
CA ALA A 3 21.37 -17.56 10.96
C ALA A 3 20.71 -16.17 10.77
N PRO A 4 19.41 -16.10 10.41
CA PRO A 4 18.72 -14.83 10.25
C PRO A 4 18.82 -14.03 11.54
N LYS A 5 19.10 -12.72 11.41
CA LYS A 5 19.27 -11.84 12.57
C LYS A 5 17.97 -11.85 13.39
N THR A 6 18.06 -11.63 14.69
CA THR A 6 16.89 -11.70 15.60
C THR A 6 15.68 -10.90 15.08
N ASN A 7 15.89 -9.72 14.49
CA ASN A 7 14.81 -8.90 13.93
C ASN A 7 14.15 -9.51 12.69
N ASP A 8 14.89 -10.23 11.84
CA ASP A 8 14.31 -10.96 10.70
C ASP A 8 13.30 -11.99 11.17
N ARG A 9 13.64 -12.75 12.22
CA ARG A 9 12.72 -13.74 12.79
C ARG A 9 11.44 -13.09 13.32
N TYR A 10 11.54 -11.93 13.97
CA TYR A 10 10.37 -11.15 14.40
C TYR A 10 9.51 -10.71 13.20
N ILE A 11 10.12 -10.21 12.13
CA ILE A 11 9.42 -9.75 10.93
C ILE A 11 8.75 -10.92 10.19
N ILE A 12 9.47 -12.02 9.98
CA ILE A 12 8.94 -13.23 9.35
C ILE A 12 7.73 -13.75 10.12
N ALA A 13 7.84 -13.86 11.45
CA ALA A 13 6.75 -14.30 12.30
C ALA A 13 5.56 -13.33 12.29
N ALA A 14 5.79 -12.01 12.31
CA ALA A 14 4.73 -11.01 12.23
C ALA A 14 4.01 -11.03 10.87
N ARG A 15 4.74 -11.29 9.78
CA ARG A 15 4.16 -11.49 8.45
C ARG A 15 3.30 -12.75 8.39
N LEU A 16 3.75 -13.85 8.99
CA LEU A 16 2.97 -15.08 9.13
C LEU A 16 1.65 -14.84 9.89
N LEU A 17 1.71 -14.11 11.01
CA LEU A 17 0.49 -13.70 11.74
C LEU A 17 -0.44 -12.86 10.86
N GLY A 18 0.12 -12.01 9.99
CA GLY A 18 -0.65 -11.31 8.96
C GLY A 18 -1.36 -12.25 7.97
N TYR A 19 -0.68 -13.31 7.50
CA TYR A 19 -1.27 -14.32 6.61
C TYR A 19 -2.37 -15.15 7.29
N LEU A 20 -2.27 -15.32 8.61
CA LEU A 20 -3.26 -16.00 9.45
C LEU A 20 -4.41 -15.09 9.89
N ASN A 21 -4.46 -13.84 9.40
CA ASN A 21 -5.45 -12.84 9.79
C ASN A 21 -5.45 -12.54 11.30
N GLU A 22 -4.25 -12.46 11.90
CA GLU A 22 -4.04 -12.09 13.31
C GLU A 22 -3.18 -10.81 13.44
N PRO A 23 -3.64 -9.67 12.87
CA PRO A 23 -2.83 -8.45 12.78
C PRO A 23 -2.51 -7.84 14.16
N GLU A 24 -3.37 -7.97 15.16
CA GLU A 24 -3.13 -7.48 16.53
C GLU A 24 -1.94 -8.20 17.17
N LYS A 25 -1.84 -9.52 16.97
CA LYS A 25 -0.70 -10.30 17.47
C LYS A 25 0.59 -9.91 16.74
N ALA A 26 0.50 -9.61 15.44
CA ALA A 26 1.64 -9.10 14.68
C ALA A 26 2.13 -7.76 15.23
N VAL A 27 1.23 -6.83 15.57
CA VAL A 27 1.58 -5.53 16.21
C VAL A 27 2.25 -5.75 17.56
N ALA A 28 1.71 -6.64 18.41
CA ALA A 28 2.28 -6.95 19.72
C ALA A 28 3.70 -7.53 19.59
N LEU A 29 3.89 -8.45 18.65
CA LEU A 29 5.17 -9.10 18.39
C LEU A 29 6.24 -8.10 17.91
N LEU A 30 5.88 -7.22 16.97
CA LEU A 30 6.80 -6.19 16.47
C LEU A 30 7.08 -5.10 17.51
N THR A 31 6.11 -4.79 18.38
CA THR A 31 6.33 -3.89 19.51
C THR A 31 7.41 -4.42 20.44
N LYS A 32 7.38 -5.71 20.79
CA LYS A 32 8.43 -6.34 21.59
C LYS A 32 9.81 -6.28 20.91
N ALA A 33 9.87 -6.42 19.59
CA ALA A 33 11.13 -6.30 18.87
C ALA A 33 11.69 -4.86 18.96
N LEU A 34 10.83 -3.86 18.81
CA LEU A 34 11.18 -2.43 18.90
C LEU A 34 11.58 -1.97 20.31
N GLU A 35 11.21 -2.69 21.37
CA GLU A 35 11.77 -2.44 22.72
C GLU A 35 13.30 -2.63 22.77
N ASN A 36 13.83 -3.51 21.91
CA ASN A 36 15.26 -3.83 21.86
C ASN A 36 16.01 -3.05 20.76
N ASP A 37 15.32 -2.71 19.67
CA ASP A 37 15.89 -1.98 18.53
C ASP A 37 14.89 -0.93 18.01
N PRO A 38 14.72 0.20 18.73
CA PRO A 38 13.62 1.14 18.52
C PRO A 38 13.71 1.93 17.21
N GLU A 39 14.90 2.04 16.63
CA GLU A 39 15.15 2.77 15.38
C GLU A 39 15.27 1.83 14.17
N ASN A 40 14.87 0.56 14.32
CA ASN A 40 14.90 -0.37 13.20
C ASN A 40 13.82 -0.03 12.16
N ILE A 41 14.24 0.48 11.01
CA ILE A 41 13.38 0.93 9.91
C ILE A 41 12.37 -0.14 9.50
N ARG A 42 12.80 -1.40 9.38
CA ARG A 42 11.92 -2.49 8.95
C ARG A 42 10.90 -2.84 10.00
N LEU A 43 11.29 -2.93 11.27
CA LEU A 43 10.34 -3.19 12.36
C LEU A 43 9.27 -2.10 12.41
N LEU A 44 9.67 -0.83 12.30
CA LEU A 44 8.76 0.31 12.21
C LEU A 44 7.84 0.20 10.99
N ARG A 45 8.40 -0.08 9.79
CA ARG A 45 7.63 -0.28 8.55
C ARG A 45 6.58 -1.38 8.68
N PHE A 46 6.98 -2.55 9.18
CA PHE A 46 6.06 -3.69 9.29
C PHE A 46 5.02 -3.47 10.38
N ARG A 47 5.38 -2.83 11.50
CA ARG A 47 4.42 -2.52 12.57
C ARG A 47 3.42 -1.46 12.10
N GLY A 48 3.92 -0.41 11.46
CA GLY A 48 3.09 0.65 10.88
C GLY A 48 2.04 0.09 9.92
N HIS A 49 2.44 -0.79 9.00
CA HIS A 49 1.49 -1.48 8.13
C HIS A 49 0.42 -2.27 8.93
N ARG A 50 0.81 -3.07 9.93
CA ARG A 50 -0.18 -3.83 10.72
C ARG A 50 -1.08 -2.92 11.57
N ARG A 51 -0.59 -1.76 11.98
CA ARG A 51 -1.39 -0.72 12.66
C ARG A 51 -2.46 -0.12 11.75
N ILE A 52 -2.17 0.08 10.45
CA ILE A 52 -3.21 0.43 9.46
C ILE A 52 -4.32 -0.64 9.46
N THR A 53 -3.94 -1.92 9.38
CA THR A 53 -4.90 -3.03 9.37
C THR A 53 -5.75 -3.09 10.66
N THR A 54 -5.22 -2.68 11.80
CA THR A 54 -5.94 -2.64 13.08
C THR A 54 -6.61 -1.30 13.37
N ARG A 55 -6.64 -0.38 12.40
CA ARG A 55 -7.22 0.98 12.49
C ARG A 55 -6.55 1.87 13.53
N ASP A 56 -5.34 1.52 13.98
CA ASP A 56 -4.47 2.42 14.75
C ASP A 56 -3.72 3.35 13.78
N PHE A 57 -4.46 4.27 13.14
CA PHE A 57 -3.89 5.13 12.09
C PHE A 57 -2.82 6.09 12.63
N ASP A 58 -3.04 6.67 13.82
CA ASP A 58 -2.06 7.56 14.45
C ASP A 58 -0.76 6.80 14.80
N GLY A 59 -0.87 5.61 15.37
CA GLY A 59 0.29 4.76 15.64
C GLY A 59 0.99 4.32 14.34
N ALA A 60 0.25 4.04 13.28
CA ALA A 60 0.81 3.70 11.97
C ALA A 60 1.61 4.88 11.39
N ILE A 61 1.01 6.08 11.37
CA ILE A 61 1.66 7.30 10.90
C ILE A 61 2.93 7.58 11.71
N SER A 62 2.86 7.46 13.04
CA SER A 62 4.01 7.67 13.91
C SER A 62 5.18 6.73 13.59
N ASP A 63 4.91 5.43 13.43
CA ASP A 63 5.96 4.45 13.08
C ASP A 63 6.56 4.75 11.70
N LEU A 64 5.71 5.03 10.72
CA LEU A 64 6.13 5.19 9.33
C LEU A 64 6.84 6.53 9.10
N GLN A 65 6.49 7.58 9.85
CA GLN A 65 7.26 8.83 9.87
C GLN A 65 8.64 8.64 10.51
N ALA A 66 8.72 7.88 11.61
CA ALA A 66 10.00 7.54 12.22
C ALA A 66 10.88 6.73 11.25
N ALA A 67 10.31 5.74 10.55
CA ALA A 67 11.00 5.00 9.51
C ALA A 67 11.45 5.92 8.36
N ALA A 68 10.56 6.78 7.86
CA ALA A 68 10.85 7.71 6.76
C ALA A 68 12.01 8.67 7.07
N ALA A 69 12.10 9.15 8.32
CA ALA A 69 13.17 10.03 8.78
C ALA A 69 14.56 9.38 8.76
N LEU A 70 14.63 8.05 8.86
CA LEU A 70 15.87 7.28 8.88
C LEU A 70 16.34 6.85 7.47
N LEU A 71 15.45 6.88 6.47
CA LEU A 71 15.75 6.41 5.12
C LEU A 71 16.99 7.06 4.48
N PRO A 72 17.20 8.40 4.56
CA PRO A 72 18.36 9.04 3.92
C PRO A 72 19.72 8.53 4.42
N GLY A 73 19.77 7.94 5.61
CA GLY A 73 20.97 7.37 6.21
C GLY A 73 21.10 5.85 6.03
N SER A 74 20.19 5.22 5.29
CA SER A 74 20.12 3.76 5.12
C SER A 74 20.26 3.34 3.66
N GLU A 75 20.86 2.18 3.43
CA GLU A 75 20.83 1.54 2.11
C GLU A 75 19.43 1.00 1.83
N ASP A 76 18.94 1.18 0.60
CA ASP A 76 17.65 0.61 0.21
C ASP A 76 17.79 -0.88 -0.13
N GLU A 77 16.74 -1.63 0.16
CA GLU A 77 16.69 -3.09 0.06
C GLU A 77 15.38 -3.54 -0.56
N TYR A 78 15.40 -4.65 -1.29
CA TYR A 78 14.17 -5.22 -1.85
C TYR A 78 13.34 -5.89 -0.77
N GLU A 79 12.02 -5.74 -0.84
CA GLU A 79 11.12 -6.47 0.04
C GLU A 79 10.64 -7.79 -0.58
N LEU A 80 10.76 -8.87 0.19
CA LEU A 80 10.21 -10.18 -0.16
C LEU A 80 8.68 -10.18 -0.08
N TYR A 81 8.00 -11.01 -0.87
CA TYR A 81 6.54 -11.17 -0.82
C TYR A 81 6.13 -12.47 -0.12
N GLN A 82 4.83 -12.68 0.04
CA GLN A 82 4.29 -13.84 0.77
C GLN A 82 4.82 -15.17 0.22
N LYS A 83 4.91 -15.31 -1.10
CA LYS A 83 5.41 -16.52 -1.77
C LYS A 83 6.85 -16.88 -1.35
N ASP A 84 7.65 -15.88 -1.00
CA ASP A 84 9.06 -16.04 -0.63
C ASP A 84 9.21 -16.23 0.89
N VAL A 85 8.40 -15.51 1.68
CA VAL A 85 8.50 -15.51 3.15
C VAL A 85 7.80 -16.70 3.81
N GLN A 86 6.68 -17.17 3.26
CA GLN A 86 5.93 -18.28 3.86
C GLN A 86 6.77 -19.59 3.91
N PRO A 87 7.50 -19.99 2.85
CA PRO A 87 8.39 -21.13 2.92
C PRO A 87 9.48 -20.99 4.00
N ASP A 88 10.10 -19.81 4.11
CA ASP A 88 11.14 -19.56 5.10
C ASP A 88 10.61 -19.58 6.54
N ALA A 89 9.39 -19.09 6.76
CA ALA A 89 8.73 -19.21 8.05
C ALA A 89 8.56 -20.69 8.47
N ILE A 90 8.17 -21.55 7.53
CA ILE A 90 8.00 -22.99 7.79
C ILE A 90 9.35 -23.65 8.10
N LYS A 91 10.40 -23.34 7.33
CA LYS A 91 11.77 -23.83 7.57
C LYS A 91 12.24 -23.51 8.98
N LEU A 92 12.11 -22.25 9.40
CA LEU A 92 12.53 -21.83 10.74
C LEU A 92 11.77 -22.54 11.86
N VAL A 93 10.47 -22.82 11.67
CA VAL A 93 9.65 -23.56 12.64
C VAL A 93 10.14 -25.00 12.83
N VAL A 94 10.61 -25.66 11.76
CA VAL A 94 11.15 -27.03 11.82
C VAL A 94 12.64 -27.09 12.17
N GLY A 95 13.24 -25.94 12.50
CA GLY A 95 14.66 -25.84 12.86
C GLY A 95 15.61 -25.86 11.67
N ASP A 96 15.11 -25.61 10.46
CA ASP A 96 15.92 -25.39 9.27
C ASP A 96 16.24 -23.89 9.14
N ASP A 97 17.51 -23.55 9.37
CA ASP A 97 18.02 -22.18 9.27
C ASP A 97 18.46 -21.80 7.84
N ASP A 98 18.29 -22.68 6.85
CA ASP A 98 18.58 -22.40 5.43
C ASP A 98 17.43 -21.60 4.77
N VAL A 99 17.30 -20.34 5.17
CA VAL A 99 16.34 -19.38 4.63
C VAL A 99 16.97 -18.42 3.64
N ASN A 100 16.16 -17.76 2.81
CA ASN A 100 16.64 -16.71 1.90
C ASN A 100 17.26 -15.54 2.69
N ASP A 101 17.98 -14.67 1.98
CA ASP A 101 18.29 -13.34 2.51
C ASP A 101 17.01 -12.49 2.52
N HIS A 102 16.62 -11.97 3.69
CA HIS A 102 15.44 -11.10 3.86
C HIS A 102 15.80 -9.61 3.74
N HIS A 103 17.06 -9.30 3.40
CA HIS A 103 17.60 -7.95 3.22
C HIS A 103 18.46 -7.78 1.96
N PRO A 104 18.05 -8.31 0.79
CA PRO A 104 18.84 -8.13 -0.43
C PRO A 104 18.90 -6.64 -0.78
N THR A 105 20.08 -6.03 -0.70
CA THR A 105 20.23 -4.60 -0.98
C THR A 105 20.19 -4.33 -2.48
N ILE A 106 19.73 -3.15 -2.88
CA ILE A 106 19.69 -2.77 -4.30
C ILE A 106 21.09 -2.83 -4.91
N SER A 107 22.11 -2.37 -4.17
CA SER A 107 23.49 -2.38 -4.66
C SER A 107 24.02 -3.81 -4.88
N SER A 108 23.63 -4.76 -4.01
CA SER A 108 24.08 -6.15 -4.09
C SER A 108 23.55 -6.91 -5.30
N LEU A 109 22.36 -6.54 -5.80
CA LEU A 109 21.70 -7.21 -6.92
C LEU A 109 21.66 -6.36 -8.20
N ALA A 110 22.30 -5.18 -8.20
CA ALA A 110 22.29 -4.27 -9.33
C ALA A 110 22.75 -4.95 -10.63
N GLY A 111 21.91 -4.90 -11.67
CA GLY A 111 22.20 -5.49 -12.99
C GLY A 111 22.10 -7.01 -13.05
N THR A 112 21.57 -7.66 -12.00
CA THR A 112 21.30 -9.11 -12.02
C THR A 112 19.84 -9.39 -12.41
N PRO A 113 19.55 -10.55 -13.04
CA PRO A 113 18.17 -10.98 -13.26
C PRO A 113 17.37 -11.18 -11.96
N GLU A 114 18.04 -11.32 -10.82
CA GLU A 114 17.39 -11.47 -9.51
C GLU A 114 16.67 -10.18 -9.09
N ALA A 115 17.22 -9.02 -9.44
CA ALA A 115 16.62 -7.72 -9.13
C ALA A 115 15.23 -7.55 -9.78
N GLU A 116 15.00 -8.15 -10.94
CA GLU A 116 13.74 -8.06 -11.69
C GLU A 116 12.60 -8.86 -11.03
N LYS A 117 12.90 -9.73 -10.04
CA LYS A 117 11.88 -10.54 -9.35
C LYS A 117 11.12 -9.78 -8.27
N TYR A 118 11.66 -8.64 -7.83
CA TYR A 118 11.08 -7.82 -6.79
C TYR A 118 10.12 -6.79 -7.40
N MET A 119 9.14 -6.37 -6.59
CA MET A 119 8.14 -5.38 -7.02
C MET A 119 8.18 -4.10 -6.17
N THR A 120 8.95 -4.09 -5.08
CA THR A 120 9.10 -2.92 -4.21
C THR A 120 10.41 -2.99 -3.43
N THR A 121 10.70 -1.87 -2.75
CA THR A 121 11.87 -1.71 -1.89
C THR A 121 11.42 -1.18 -0.53
N LEU A 122 12.27 -1.27 0.49
CA LEU A 122 11.97 -0.79 1.84
C LEU A 122 11.65 0.70 1.83
N HIS A 123 12.43 1.52 1.11
CA HIS A 123 12.20 2.96 1.05
C HIS A 123 10.85 3.28 0.41
N THR A 124 10.54 2.61 -0.71
CA THR A 124 9.24 2.73 -1.38
C THR A 124 8.10 2.31 -0.46
N ALA A 125 8.24 1.17 0.21
CA ALA A 125 7.22 0.62 1.08
C ALA A 125 6.95 1.52 2.29
N VAL A 126 7.98 2.10 2.90
CA VAL A 126 7.81 3.06 4.01
C VAL A 126 6.97 4.26 3.57
N TRP A 127 7.33 4.91 2.47
CA TRP A 127 6.58 6.07 1.98
C TRP A 127 5.17 5.71 1.53
N TYR A 128 5.01 4.60 0.82
CA TYR A 128 3.70 4.15 0.34
C TYR A 128 2.75 3.87 1.50
N HIS A 129 3.19 3.11 2.51
CA HIS A 129 2.34 2.81 3.66
C HIS A 129 2.09 4.05 4.51
N LEU A 130 3.06 4.98 4.61
CA LEU A 130 2.83 6.27 5.28
C LEU A 130 1.71 7.04 4.58
N ALA A 131 1.78 7.11 3.25
CA ALA A 131 0.79 7.79 2.43
C ALA A 131 -0.60 7.14 2.55
N VAL A 132 -0.67 5.81 2.55
CA VAL A 132 -1.93 5.08 2.81
C VAL A 132 -2.46 5.38 4.22
N ALA A 133 -1.61 5.35 5.25
CA ALA A 133 -2.04 5.64 6.63
C ALA A 133 -2.59 7.07 6.77
N LEU A 134 -1.91 8.05 6.17
CA LEU A 134 -2.38 9.43 6.09
C LEU A 134 -3.72 9.53 5.36
N TYR A 135 -3.83 8.86 4.20
CA TYR A 135 -5.04 8.86 3.39
C TYR A 135 -6.25 8.32 4.19
N VAL A 136 -6.13 7.12 4.76
CA VAL A 136 -7.24 6.49 5.49
C VAL A 136 -7.53 7.16 6.83
N SER A 137 -6.60 7.96 7.37
CA SER A 137 -6.88 8.84 8.52
C SER A 137 -7.60 10.13 8.14
N GLY A 138 -7.82 10.39 6.84
CA GLY A 138 -8.44 11.61 6.33
C GLY A 138 -7.47 12.78 6.14
N ARG A 139 -6.16 12.55 6.21
CA ARG A 139 -5.11 13.57 6.02
C ARG A 139 -4.62 13.56 4.57
N LEU A 140 -5.53 13.81 3.64
CA LEU A 140 -5.32 13.74 2.19
C LEU A 140 -4.21 14.68 1.71
N THR A 141 -4.16 15.91 2.23
CA THR A 141 -3.14 16.89 1.83
C THR A 141 -1.73 16.36 2.12
N GLU A 142 -1.53 15.75 3.28
CA GLU A 142 -0.26 15.12 3.64
C GLU A 142 -0.02 13.82 2.88
N ALA A 143 -1.08 13.05 2.59
CA ALA A 143 -0.99 11.84 1.78
C ALA A 143 -0.46 12.13 0.37
N VAL A 144 -0.87 13.24 -0.27
CA VAL A 144 -0.37 13.65 -1.59
C VAL A 144 1.16 13.81 -1.60
N GLU A 145 1.73 14.42 -0.57
CA GLU A 145 3.17 14.58 -0.44
C GLU A 145 3.88 13.25 -0.19
N ALA A 146 3.32 12.41 0.69
CA ALA A 146 3.87 11.09 0.98
C ALA A 146 3.82 10.15 -0.26
N PHE A 147 2.75 10.18 -1.07
CA PHE A 147 2.68 9.44 -2.33
C PHE A 147 3.67 9.98 -3.36
N SER A 148 3.91 11.30 -3.38
CA SER A 148 4.96 11.87 -4.24
C SER A 148 6.35 11.36 -3.85
N ASN A 149 6.62 11.18 -2.55
CA ASN A 149 7.86 10.56 -2.10
C ASN A 149 7.91 9.06 -2.43
N ALA A 150 6.81 8.33 -2.25
CA ALA A 150 6.71 6.92 -2.64
C ALA A 150 7.04 6.72 -4.12
N TYR A 151 6.49 7.56 -5.00
CA TYR A 151 6.80 7.58 -6.43
C TYR A 151 8.29 7.84 -6.70
N ARG A 152 8.90 8.83 -6.02
CA ARG A 152 10.33 9.17 -6.20
C ARG A 152 11.27 8.05 -5.79
N THR A 153 10.91 7.27 -4.77
CA THR A 153 11.71 6.12 -4.31
C THR A 153 11.40 4.84 -5.08
N ALA A 154 10.31 4.79 -5.86
CA ALA A 154 9.87 3.58 -6.53
C ALA A 154 10.80 3.19 -7.69
N HIS A 155 11.42 2.02 -7.56
CA HIS A 155 12.22 1.41 -8.62
C HIS A 155 11.40 0.62 -9.64
N HIS A 156 10.28 0.05 -9.21
CA HIS A 156 9.47 -0.87 -10.02
C HIS A 156 8.17 -0.23 -10.46
N TYR A 157 7.66 -0.71 -11.60
CA TYR A 157 6.42 -0.24 -12.22
C TYR A 157 5.24 -0.17 -11.23
N GLU A 158 4.97 -1.26 -10.51
CA GLU A 158 3.84 -1.36 -9.58
C GLU A 158 3.87 -0.26 -8.50
N GLY A 159 5.04 -0.03 -7.88
CA GLY A 159 5.20 1.02 -6.87
C GLY A 159 4.98 2.42 -7.43
N LYS A 160 5.45 2.68 -8.66
CA LYS A 160 5.23 3.97 -9.33
C LYS A 160 3.74 4.19 -9.62
N VAL A 161 3.08 3.23 -10.25
CA VAL A 161 1.68 3.35 -10.69
C VAL A 161 0.72 3.42 -9.51
N ALA A 162 0.92 2.59 -8.48
CA ALA A 162 0.12 2.67 -7.26
C ALA A 162 0.26 4.06 -6.60
N SER A 163 1.48 4.60 -6.53
CA SER A 163 1.71 5.93 -5.96
C SER A 163 1.00 7.04 -6.75
N LEU A 164 1.04 6.99 -8.09
CA LEU A 164 0.33 7.94 -8.94
C LEU A 164 -1.19 7.81 -8.81
N ASP A 165 -1.73 6.59 -8.78
CA ASP A 165 -3.16 6.32 -8.64
C ASP A 165 -3.73 6.89 -7.34
N TRP A 166 -3.12 6.58 -6.20
CA TRP A 166 -3.57 7.09 -4.91
C TRP A 166 -3.40 8.60 -4.80
N LYS A 167 -2.30 9.16 -5.32
CA LYS A 167 -2.09 10.61 -5.39
C LYS A 167 -3.17 11.29 -6.22
N TYR A 168 -3.51 10.75 -7.39
CA TYR A 168 -4.56 11.27 -8.25
C TYR A 168 -5.90 11.31 -7.51
N MET A 169 -6.28 10.21 -6.88
CA MET A 169 -7.51 10.16 -6.07
C MET A 169 -7.51 11.20 -4.94
N ALA A 170 -6.43 11.30 -4.17
CA ALA A 170 -6.33 12.26 -3.07
C ALA A 170 -6.50 13.71 -3.58
N LEU A 171 -5.86 14.06 -4.69
CA LEU A 171 -5.98 15.38 -5.32
C LEU A 171 -7.41 15.67 -5.80
N ARG A 172 -8.05 14.73 -6.51
CA ARG A 172 -9.46 14.88 -6.93
C ARG A 172 -10.39 15.06 -5.74
N ARG A 173 -10.13 14.34 -4.64
CA ARG A 173 -10.93 14.43 -3.41
C ARG A 173 -10.73 15.71 -2.62
N LEU A 174 -9.56 16.34 -2.75
CA LEU A 174 -9.30 17.70 -2.26
C LEU A 174 -9.87 18.80 -3.18
N GLY A 175 -10.48 18.45 -4.32
CA GLY A 175 -10.91 19.40 -5.34
C GLY A 175 -9.75 20.03 -6.14
N ARG A 176 -8.51 19.53 -5.98
CA ARG A 176 -7.30 20.01 -6.66
C ARG A 176 -7.18 19.36 -8.05
N THR A 177 -8.18 19.63 -8.90
CA THR A 177 -8.36 18.92 -10.18
C THR A 177 -7.21 19.17 -11.17
N GLU A 178 -6.74 20.41 -11.27
CA GLU A 178 -5.64 20.77 -12.18
C GLU A 178 -4.34 20.05 -11.81
N GLU A 179 -4.08 19.86 -10.52
CA GLU A 179 -2.92 19.10 -10.04
C GLU A 179 -3.09 17.59 -10.25
N ALA A 180 -4.31 17.06 -10.12
CA ALA A 180 -4.59 15.67 -10.43
C ALA A 180 -4.31 15.37 -11.91
N GLU A 181 -4.71 16.26 -12.82
CA GLU A 181 -4.46 16.10 -14.26
C GLU A 181 -2.96 16.10 -14.62
N GLN A 182 -2.12 16.78 -13.84
CA GLN A 182 -0.66 16.76 -14.02
C GLN A 182 -0.02 15.40 -13.69
N VAL A 183 -0.69 14.53 -12.96
CA VAL A 183 -0.23 13.16 -12.66
C VAL A 183 -0.32 12.26 -13.90
N LEU A 184 -1.27 12.53 -14.81
CA LEU A 184 -1.56 11.64 -15.94
C LEU A 184 -0.41 11.54 -16.97
N PRO A 185 0.29 12.63 -17.35
CA PRO A 185 1.49 12.52 -18.18
C PRO A 185 2.57 11.64 -17.57
N GLU A 186 2.78 11.67 -16.25
CA GLU A 186 3.75 10.80 -15.58
C GLU A 186 3.40 9.33 -15.79
N PHE A 187 2.13 8.94 -15.64
CA PHE A 187 1.67 7.58 -15.92
C PHE A 187 1.87 7.17 -17.38
N VAL A 188 1.57 8.06 -18.34
CA VAL A 188 1.74 7.76 -19.77
C VAL A 188 3.18 7.39 -20.10
N THR A 189 4.17 8.00 -19.43
CA THR A 189 5.59 7.64 -19.63
C THR A 189 5.96 6.24 -19.11
N LEU A 190 5.14 5.63 -18.26
CA LEU A 190 5.41 4.31 -17.68
C LEU A 190 4.81 3.15 -18.50
N VAL A 191 4.00 3.41 -19.53
CA VAL A 191 3.23 2.36 -20.23
C VAL A 191 4.12 1.28 -20.86
N GLU A 192 5.34 1.62 -21.26
CA GLU A 192 6.30 0.65 -21.80
C GLU A 192 6.86 -0.31 -20.73
N GLU A 193 6.80 0.06 -19.46
CA GLU A 193 7.19 -0.75 -18.30
C GLU A 193 6.03 -1.62 -17.76
N TYR A 194 4.88 -1.64 -18.45
CA TYR A 194 3.66 -2.28 -17.94
C TYR A 194 3.83 -3.79 -17.68
N ASP A 195 3.57 -4.19 -16.43
CA ASP A 195 3.43 -5.58 -16.01
C ASP A 195 1.94 -5.92 -15.72
N PRO A 196 1.32 -6.84 -16.48
CA PRO A 196 -0.09 -7.20 -16.31
C PRO A 196 -0.41 -7.99 -15.03
N GLN A 197 0.57 -8.29 -14.17
CA GLN A 197 0.35 -9.00 -12.90
C GLN A 197 -0.13 -8.11 -11.74
N GLY A 198 -0.30 -6.81 -11.96
CA GLY A 198 -0.73 -5.84 -10.94
C GLY A 198 -2.17 -6.02 -10.44
N VAL A 199 -2.52 -5.35 -9.34
CA VAL A 199 -3.83 -5.47 -8.67
C VAL A 199 -4.85 -4.40 -9.11
N GLY A 200 -4.78 -3.96 -10.37
CA GLY A 200 -5.77 -3.07 -11.00
C GLY A 200 -5.46 -1.57 -10.97
N TYR A 201 -4.28 -1.14 -10.47
CA TYR A 201 -3.90 0.28 -10.49
C TYR A 201 -3.70 0.82 -11.91
N HIS A 202 -3.15 0.01 -12.83
CA HIS A 202 -2.99 0.38 -14.24
C HIS A 202 -4.34 0.74 -14.88
N ASP A 203 -5.33 -0.15 -14.78
CA ASP A 203 -6.64 0.04 -15.41
C ASP A 203 -7.36 1.27 -14.85
N ARG A 204 -7.19 1.54 -13.56
CA ARG A 204 -7.71 2.75 -12.92
C ARG A 204 -7.04 4.02 -13.47
N MET A 205 -5.73 4.00 -13.66
CA MET A 205 -5.04 5.11 -14.31
C MET A 205 -5.50 5.27 -15.78
N GLU A 206 -5.73 4.19 -16.51
CA GLU A 206 -6.32 4.25 -17.86
C GLU A 206 -7.72 4.89 -17.85
N LEU A 207 -8.56 4.57 -16.86
CA LEU A 207 -9.85 5.23 -16.65
C LEU A 207 -9.68 6.75 -16.45
N TYR A 208 -8.71 7.18 -15.64
CA TYR A 208 -8.49 8.61 -15.40
C TYR A 208 -7.98 9.35 -16.65
N THR A 209 -7.23 8.67 -17.52
CA THR A 209 -6.85 9.21 -18.84
C THR A 209 -8.00 9.23 -19.85
N GLY A 210 -9.13 8.59 -19.54
CA GLY A 210 -10.27 8.46 -20.45
C GLY A 210 -10.10 7.41 -21.54
N LYS A 211 -9.05 6.57 -21.47
CA LYS A 211 -8.82 5.47 -22.43
C LYS A 211 -9.85 4.35 -22.31
N ILE A 212 -10.30 4.08 -21.09
CA ILE A 212 -11.37 3.13 -20.81
C ILE A 212 -12.52 3.82 -20.08
N THR A 213 -13.73 3.30 -20.26
CA THR A 213 -14.92 3.77 -19.56
C THR A 213 -15.03 3.13 -18.17
N PRO A 214 -15.79 3.72 -17.23
CA PRO A 214 -16.02 3.09 -15.93
C PRO A 214 -16.73 1.73 -16.03
N GLU A 215 -17.55 1.49 -17.07
CA GLU A 215 -18.17 0.18 -17.34
C GLU A 215 -17.13 -0.85 -17.80
N GLN A 216 -16.15 -0.44 -18.61
CA GLN A 216 -15.04 -1.31 -19.01
C GLN A 216 -14.17 -1.67 -17.79
N LEU A 217 -13.88 -0.71 -16.92
CA LEU A 217 -13.17 -0.98 -15.66
C LEU A 217 -13.98 -1.90 -14.74
N ALA A 218 -15.28 -1.66 -14.58
CA ALA A 218 -16.13 -2.53 -13.77
C ALA A 218 -16.15 -3.98 -14.30
N ALA A 219 -16.04 -4.17 -15.61
CA ALA A 219 -15.98 -5.50 -16.23
C ALA A 219 -14.66 -6.25 -15.97
N THR A 220 -13.59 -5.58 -15.51
CA THR A 220 -12.34 -6.26 -15.10
C THR A 220 -12.44 -6.86 -13.70
N ILE A 221 -13.45 -6.44 -12.92
CA ILE A 221 -13.73 -7.03 -11.61
C ILE A 221 -14.10 -8.49 -11.79
N SER A 222 -13.25 -9.37 -11.27
CA SER A 222 -13.47 -10.83 -11.22
C SER A 222 -13.85 -11.26 -9.81
N ASP A 223 -14.08 -12.55 -9.58
CA ASP A 223 -14.40 -13.14 -8.26
C ASP A 223 -13.27 -13.02 -7.22
N ASN A 224 -12.17 -12.31 -7.52
CA ASN A 224 -11.07 -12.04 -6.61
C ASN A 224 -11.43 -10.88 -5.65
N THR A 225 -11.64 -11.21 -4.38
CA THR A 225 -11.95 -10.27 -3.29
C THR A 225 -11.04 -9.04 -3.22
N LEU A 226 -9.72 -9.20 -3.37
CA LEU A 226 -8.76 -8.08 -3.28
C LEU A 226 -8.88 -7.15 -4.49
N LEU A 227 -9.12 -7.72 -5.68
CA LEU A 227 -9.34 -6.95 -6.89
C LEU A 227 -10.67 -6.20 -6.84
N ILE A 228 -11.75 -6.84 -6.36
CA ILE A 228 -13.05 -6.20 -6.10
C ILE A 228 -12.87 -4.99 -5.19
N ALA A 229 -12.12 -5.13 -4.10
CA ALA A 229 -11.88 -4.01 -3.18
C ALA A 229 -11.09 -2.89 -3.86
N THR A 230 -9.96 -3.21 -4.50
CA THR A 230 -9.04 -2.21 -5.08
C THR A 230 -9.66 -1.45 -6.27
N VAL A 231 -10.28 -2.17 -7.19
CA VAL A 231 -10.97 -1.57 -8.36
C VAL A 231 -12.25 -0.87 -7.92
N GLY A 232 -13.04 -1.51 -7.05
CA GLY A 232 -14.29 -0.95 -6.54
C GLY A 232 -14.10 0.37 -5.80
N TYR A 233 -13.08 0.47 -4.94
CA TYR A 233 -12.82 1.74 -4.26
C TYR A 233 -12.43 2.86 -5.23
N GLY A 234 -11.56 2.56 -6.19
CA GLY A 234 -11.17 3.51 -7.24
C GLY A 234 -12.36 4.00 -8.06
N LEU A 235 -13.21 3.08 -8.48
CA LEU A 235 -14.41 3.37 -9.26
C LEU A 235 -15.43 4.18 -8.45
N GLY A 236 -15.62 3.85 -7.17
CA GLY A 236 -16.48 4.61 -6.26
C GLY A 236 -15.99 6.05 -6.06
N ASN A 237 -14.68 6.24 -5.88
CA ASN A 237 -14.07 7.57 -5.88
C ASN A 237 -14.32 8.30 -7.20
N TRP A 238 -14.17 7.61 -8.34
CA TRP A 238 -14.42 8.18 -9.66
C TRP A 238 -15.85 8.69 -9.81
N TYR A 239 -16.84 7.90 -9.42
CA TYR A 239 -18.24 8.35 -9.44
C TYR A 239 -18.44 9.54 -8.52
N LEU A 240 -17.86 9.48 -7.32
CA LEU A 240 -18.03 10.50 -6.30
C LEU A 240 -17.53 11.88 -6.76
N TYR A 241 -16.28 11.99 -7.24
CA TYR A 241 -15.74 13.27 -7.68
C TYR A 241 -16.23 13.72 -9.06
N ASN A 242 -17.02 12.90 -9.76
CA ASN A 242 -17.74 13.29 -10.98
C ASN A 242 -19.24 13.54 -10.71
N GLY A 243 -19.67 13.51 -9.44
CA GLY A 243 -21.01 13.92 -9.01
C GLY A 243 -22.07 12.79 -8.98
N ASP A 244 -21.72 11.55 -9.34
CA ASP A 244 -22.63 10.41 -9.25
C ASP A 244 -22.55 9.76 -7.86
N VAL A 245 -23.11 10.47 -6.88
CA VAL A 245 -23.03 10.11 -5.45
C VAL A 245 -23.72 8.77 -5.15
N GLU A 246 -24.83 8.47 -5.82
CA GLU A 246 -25.58 7.24 -5.58
C GLU A 246 -24.80 6.02 -6.10
N LYS A 247 -24.20 6.11 -7.29
CA LYS A 247 -23.37 5.03 -7.82
C LYS A 247 -22.07 4.86 -7.02
N ALA A 248 -21.52 5.94 -6.48
CA ALA A 248 -20.40 5.87 -5.54
C ALA A 248 -20.78 5.08 -4.28
N LYS A 249 -21.92 5.39 -3.65
CA LYS A 249 -22.43 4.67 -2.46
C LYS A 249 -22.65 3.19 -2.75
N GLU A 250 -23.27 2.85 -3.88
CA GLU A 250 -23.48 1.46 -4.30
C GLU A 250 -22.14 0.72 -4.45
N THR A 251 -21.18 1.33 -5.15
CA THR A 251 -19.86 0.74 -5.37
C THR A 251 -19.10 0.53 -4.05
N PHE A 252 -19.14 1.51 -3.15
CA PHE A 252 -18.55 1.41 -1.82
C PHE A 252 -19.22 0.33 -0.97
N GLN A 253 -20.54 0.18 -1.04
CA GLN A 253 -21.22 -0.92 -0.36
C GLN A 253 -20.76 -2.28 -0.90
N GLY A 254 -20.62 -2.42 -2.22
CA GLY A 254 -20.06 -3.64 -2.83
C GLY A 254 -18.65 -3.98 -2.35
N VAL A 255 -17.78 -2.99 -2.13
CA VAL A 255 -16.46 -3.20 -1.51
C VAL A 255 -16.60 -3.73 -0.09
N LEU A 256 -17.51 -3.16 0.73
CA LEU A 256 -17.70 -3.60 2.11
C LEU A 256 -18.31 -5.01 2.22
N ASP A 257 -19.16 -5.36 1.27
CA ASP A 257 -19.81 -6.68 1.20
C ASP A 257 -18.80 -7.82 0.94
N THR A 258 -17.61 -7.51 0.41
CA THR A 258 -16.53 -8.49 0.27
C THR A 258 -15.99 -9.01 1.60
N GLY A 259 -16.18 -8.27 2.70
CA GLY A 259 -15.60 -8.58 4.00
C GLY A 259 -14.05 -8.52 4.04
N ALA A 260 -13.40 -7.92 3.02
CA ALA A 260 -11.95 -7.82 2.90
C ALA A 260 -11.34 -6.80 3.87
N SER A 261 -11.61 -6.93 5.17
CA SER A 261 -11.26 -5.93 6.18
C SER A 261 -9.77 -5.61 6.25
N GLY A 262 -8.89 -6.49 5.79
CA GLY A 262 -7.44 -6.23 5.72
C GLY A 262 -6.98 -5.41 4.52
N ALA A 263 -7.79 -5.25 3.47
CA ALA A 263 -7.39 -4.57 2.23
C ALA A 263 -7.50 -3.06 2.36
N PHE A 264 -6.46 -2.30 1.98
CA PHE A 264 -6.45 -0.83 2.14
C PHE A 264 -7.64 -0.13 1.50
N ALA A 265 -8.11 -0.62 0.35
CA ALA A 265 -9.29 -0.10 -0.32
C ALA A 265 -10.57 -0.26 0.53
N TYR A 266 -10.71 -1.38 1.25
CA TYR A 266 -11.80 -1.58 2.21
C TYR A 266 -11.70 -0.58 3.35
N ILE A 267 -10.51 -0.42 3.93
CA ILE A 267 -10.26 0.54 5.02
C ILE A 267 -10.59 1.97 4.56
N ALA A 268 -10.18 2.32 3.34
CA ALA A 268 -10.45 3.62 2.76
C ALA A 268 -11.96 3.88 2.64
N VAL A 269 -12.76 2.88 2.22
CA VAL A 269 -14.24 2.98 2.23
C VAL A 269 -14.79 3.19 3.64
N GLU A 270 -14.28 2.48 4.65
CA GLU A 270 -14.70 2.73 6.03
C GLU A 270 -14.44 4.17 6.45
N SER A 271 -13.24 4.69 6.13
CA SER A 271 -12.84 6.07 6.41
C SER A 271 -13.68 7.09 5.65
N GLU A 272 -14.06 6.80 4.39
CA GLU A 272 -15.04 7.61 3.65
C GLU A 272 -16.35 7.70 4.40
N ARG A 273 -16.94 6.55 4.75
CA ARG A 273 -18.26 6.52 5.38
C ARG A 273 -18.25 7.20 6.75
N ALA A 274 -17.14 7.10 7.46
CA ALA A 274 -16.95 7.76 8.74
C ALA A 274 -16.69 9.28 8.61
N GLY A 275 -16.36 9.78 7.41
CA GLY A 275 -16.03 11.19 7.20
C GLY A 275 -14.81 11.61 8.00
N LEU A 276 -13.72 10.83 7.96
CA LEU A 276 -12.51 11.17 8.70
C LEU A 276 -11.78 12.35 8.07
N GLY A 277 -11.45 13.36 8.89
CA GLY A 277 -10.62 14.51 8.46
C GLY A 277 -11.17 15.20 7.20
N GLU A 278 -10.29 15.37 6.20
CA GLU A 278 -10.61 15.99 4.92
C GLU A 278 -11.59 15.16 4.06
N LEU A 279 -11.78 13.86 4.34
CA LEU A 279 -12.78 13.03 3.66
C LEU A 279 -14.22 13.49 3.95
N ALA A 280 -14.44 14.12 5.11
CA ALA A 280 -15.74 14.66 5.52
C ALA A 280 -16.30 15.73 4.56
N ASN A 281 -15.43 16.38 3.78
CA ASN A 281 -15.81 17.42 2.81
C ASN A 281 -16.47 16.85 1.53
N SER A 282 -16.81 15.56 1.54
CA SER A 282 -17.41 14.82 0.45
C SER A 282 -18.92 15.02 0.33
N PRO A 283 -19.48 15.03 -0.90
CA PRO A 283 -20.93 14.93 -1.12
C PRO A 283 -21.60 13.72 -0.46
N LEU A 284 -20.84 12.68 -0.06
CA LEU A 284 -21.37 11.54 0.69
C LEU A 284 -22.02 11.94 2.02
N HIS A 285 -21.60 13.06 2.62
CA HIS A 285 -22.05 13.51 3.94
C HIS A 285 -23.05 14.66 3.87
N ASN A 286 -23.38 15.13 2.67
CA ASN A 286 -24.41 16.14 2.49
C ASN A 286 -25.78 15.44 2.46
N ASN A 287 -26.65 15.82 3.40
CA ASN A 287 -28.04 15.32 3.49
C ASN A 287 -28.91 15.78 2.32
#